data_AF-A0ABD6CKC7-F1
#
_entry.id   AF-A0ABD6CKC7-F1
#
_cell.length_a   1.000
_cell.length_b   1.000
_cell.length_c   1.000
_cell.angle_alpha   90.00
_cell.angle_beta   90.00
_cell.angle_gamma   90.00
#
_symmetry.space_group_name_H-M   'P 1'
#
loop_
_entity.id
_entity.type
_entity.pdbx_description
1 polymer ?
#
loop_
_entity_poly.entity_id
_entity_poly.type
_entity_poly.pdbx_seq_one_letter_code
_entity_poly.pdbx_strand_id
1 'polypeptide(L)' 'MAKISVEIPDELLSDLDEHVGDDGKFVNRSDAVRASIRKTLDMLDEIDSRHGRIDDE' A
#
# COMPACT_ATOMS: atom_id res chain seq x y z
N MET A 1 5.62 11.71 -10.45
CA MET A 1 4.97 10.43 -10.10
C MET A 1 4.31 9.86 -11.34
N ALA A 2 4.57 8.59 -11.64
CA ALA A 2 3.78 7.86 -12.63
C ALA A 2 2.35 7.64 -12.09
N LYS A 3 1.36 7.65 -12.97
CA LYS A 3 -0.03 7.35 -12.63
C LYS A 3 -0.35 5.93 -13.08
N ILE A 4 -1.03 5.18 -12.22
CA ILE A 4 -1.60 3.88 -12.54
C ILE A 4 -3.12 3.97 -12.42
N SER A 5 -3.83 3.21 -13.25
CA SER A 5 -5.27 3.00 -13.13
C SER A 5 -5.49 1.55 -12.75
N VAL A 6 -6.37 1.32 -11.79
CA VAL A 6 -6.68 -0.01 -11.25
C VAL A 6 -8.19 -0.10 -11.04
N GLU A 7 -8.75 -1.26 -11.38
CA GLU A 7 -10.12 -1.62 -11.05
C GLU A 7 -10.16 -2.25 -9.66
N ILE A 8 -11.11 -1.83 -8.84
CA ILE A 8 -11.30 -2.33 -7.47
C ILE A 8 -12.78 -2.55 -7.21
N PRO A 9 -13.15 -3.59 -6.44
CA PRO A 9 -14.51 -3.75 -5.93
C PRO A 9 -14.98 -2.52 -5.15
N ASP A 10 -16.24 -2.12 -5.36
CA ASP A 10 -16.84 -0.96 -4.69
C ASP A 10 -16.85 -1.10 -3.15
N GLU A 11 -17.03 -2.32 -2.65
CA GLU A 11 -16.96 -2.62 -1.22
C GLU A 11 -15.57 -2.29 -0.64
N LEU A 12 -14.49 -2.67 -1.34
CA LEU A 12 -13.13 -2.38 -0.89
C LEU A 12 -12.80 -0.89 -0.97
N LEU A 13 -13.33 -0.18 -1.97
CA LEU A 13 -13.19 1.27 -2.03
C LEU A 13 -13.92 1.95 -0.86
N SER A 14 -15.10 1.46 -0.51
CA SER A 14 -15.89 1.98 0.61
C SER A 14 -15.16 1.77 1.94
N ASP A 15 -14.64 0.57 2.19
CA ASP A 15 -13.85 0.25 3.39
C ASP A 15 -12.58 1.12 3.48
N LEU A 16 -11.93 1.38 2.34
CA LEU A 16 -10.76 2.27 2.31
C LEU A 16 -11.15 3.70 2.67
N ASP A 17 -12.28 4.18 2.18
CA ASP A 17 -12.78 5.54 2.41
C ASP A 17 -13.12 5.80 3.88
N GLU A 18 -13.58 4.78 4.63
CA GLU A 18 -13.77 4.89 6.09
C GLU A 18 -12.48 5.19 6.85
N HIS A 19 -11.32 4.98 6.23
CA HIS A 19 -10.00 5.25 6.81
C HIS A 19 -9.33 6.52 6.27
N VAL A 20 -10.01 7.29 5.41
CA VAL A 20 -9.46 8.49 4.75
C VAL A 20 -10.15 9.75 5.28
N GLY A 21 -9.37 10.80 5.58
CA GLY A 21 -9.87 12.10 6.01
C GLY A 21 -9.18 12.59 7.29
N ASP A 22 -9.67 13.69 7.85
CA ASP A 22 -9.04 14.37 8.99
C ASP A 22 -8.99 13.49 10.26
N ASP A 23 -10.02 12.66 10.47
CA ASP A 23 -10.08 11.67 11.55
C ASP A 23 -9.60 10.27 11.11
N GLY A 24 -9.19 10.14 9.85
CA GLY A 24 -8.75 8.90 9.24
C GLY A 24 -7.26 8.60 9.45
N LYS A 25 -6.85 7.38 9.07
CA LYS A 25 -5.43 6.98 9.10
C LYS A 25 -4.63 7.58 7.94
N PHE A 26 -5.31 8.03 6.89
CA PHE A 26 -4.70 8.49 5.64
C PHE A 26 -5.26 9.83 5.22
N VAL A 27 -4.40 10.68 4.68
CA VAL A 27 -4.79 12.04 4.24
C VAL A 27 -5.69 12.00 3.01
N ASN A 28 -5.47 11.03 2.11
CA ASN A 28 -6.28 10.82 0.92
C ASN A 28 -6.16 9.36 0.43
N ARG A 29 -7.03 8.95 -0.51
CA ARG A 29 -6.98 7.61 -1.11
C ARG A 29 -5.62 7.26 -1.71
N SER A 30 -4.96 8.21 -2.36
CA SER A 30 -3.65 7.95 -2.98
C SER A 30 -2.57 7.73 -1.92
N ASP A 31 -2.66 8.39 -0.78
CA ASP A 31 -1.82 8.16 0.40
C ASP A 31 -2.05 6.76 0.97
N ALA A 32 -3.32 6.38 1.17
CA ALA A 32 -3.70 5.04 1.64
C ALA A 32 -3.16 3.92 0.75
N VAL A 33 -3.33 4.04 -0.57
CA VAL A 33 -2.83 3.06 -1.55
C VAL A 33 -1.30 3.01 -1.53
N ARG A 34 -0.61 4.16 -1.54
CA ARG A 34 0.86 4.20 -1.52
C ARG A 34 1.44 3.61 -0.22
N ALA A 35 0.83 3.91 0.93
CA ALA A 35 1.24 3.37 2.22
C ALA A 35 1.03 1.84 2.28
N SER A 36 -0.08 1.34 1.73
CA SER A 36 -0.38 -0.10 1.69
C SER A 36 0.60 -0.87 0.80
N ILE A 37 0.93 -0.32 -0.38
CA ILE A 37 1.94 -0.90 -1.27
C ILE A 37 3.31 -0.89 -0.58
N ARG A 38 3.71 0.23 0.03
CA ARG A 38 4.99 0.33 0.76
C ARG A 38 5.10 -0.73 1.84
N LYS A 39 4.09 -0.83 2.71
CA LYS A 39 4.05 -1.82 3.79
C LYS A 39 4.14 -3.26 3.28
N THR A 40 3.51 -3.54 2.14
CA THR A 40 3.57 -4.87 1.52
C THR A 40 4.97 -5.18 0.99
N LEU A 41 5.61 -4.22 0.31
CA LEU A 41 6.97 -4.37 -0.19
C LEU A 41 7.98 -4.53 0.96
N ASP A 42 7.88 -3.69 2.00
CA ASP A 42 8.76 -3.78 3.17
C ASP A 42 8.66 -5.17 3.84
N MET A 43 7.46 -5.77 3.86
CA MET A 43 7.25 -7.13 4.38
C MET A 43 7.90 -8.20 3.48
N LEU A 44 7.81 -8.06 2.16
CA LEU A 44 8.45 -8.96 1.21
C LEU A 44 9.97 -8.89 1.32
N ASP A 45 10.53 -7.67 1.44
CA ASP A 45 11.96 -7.46 1.62
C ASP A 45 12.46 -8.10 2.92
N GLU A 46 11.70 -8.02 4.01
CA GLU A 46 12.02 -8.69 5.27
C GLU A 46 12.01 -10.22 5.13
N ILE A 47 11.05 -10.77 4.37
CA ILE A 47 10.97 -12.20 4.09
C ILE A 47 12.18 -12.64 3.26
N ASP A 48 12.49 -11.93 2.18
CA ASP A 48 13.62 -12.26 1.32
C ASP A 48 14.95 -12.16 2.06
N SER A 49 15.10 -11.20 2.97
CA SER A 49 16.24 -11.08 3.87
C SER A 49 16.42 -12.32 4.75
N ARG A 50 15.33 -12.85 5.32
CA ARG A 50 15.37 -14.07 6.15
C ARG A 50 15.71 -15.32 5.35
N HIS A 51 15.35 -15.36 4.07
CA HIS A 51 15.60 -16.49 3.18
C HIS A 51 16.93 -16.39 2.41
N GLY A 52 17.72 -15.33 2.62
CA GLY A 52 18.99 -15.13 1.94
C GLY A 52 18.84 -14.83 0.44
N ARG A 53 17.73 -14.19 0.04
CA ARG A 53 17.41 -13.82 -1.35
C ARG A 53 17.65 -12.33 -1.65
N ILE A 54 18.48 -11.65 -0.85
CA ILE A 54 18.88 -10.28 -1.16
C ILE A 54 19.99 -10.35 -2.20
N ASP A 55 19.72 -9.90 -3.42
CA ASP A 55 20.80 -9.53 -4.35
C ASP A 55 21.38 -8.18 -3.87
N ASP A 56 22.70 -8.12 -3.72
CA ASP A 56 23.43 -6.88 -3.40
C ASP A 56 23.40 -5.95 -4.63
N GLU A 57 22.36 -5.13 -4.81
CA GLU A 57 22.34 -4.06 -5.84
C GLU A 57 21.72 -2.74 -5.39
#